data_AF-A0A3M2C3Y2-F1
#
_entry.id   AF-A0A3M2C3Y2-F1
#
_cell.length_a   1.000
_cell.length_b   1.000
_cell.length_c   1.000
_cell.angle_alpha   90.00
_cell.angle_beta   90.00
_cell.angle_gamma   90.00
#
_symmetry.space_group_name_H-M   'P 1'
#
loop_
_entity.id
_entity.type
_entity.pdbx_description
1 polymer ?
#
loop_
_entity_poly.entity_id
_entity_poly.type
_entity_poly.pdbx_seq_one_letter_code
_entity_poly.pdbx_strand_id
1 'polypeptide(L)'
;MHLNALIDDLKTIPDWRRGQQPVDYPLWSLLLMSLLSAMSGYTSLRGMSDFMERHYRHVMALFGVEAQSAPQYSTVRRMSQWVDGTAVTHCFERWAQRHGALQGVQGIAFDGKALGSTVEDCHGRHQDYVTVVSACVHDYGWVAAQDSFTTQSDNEIAVVRRLLAHLEVQGAWFILDALHCQKNTYGDCRKWQ
;
A
#
# COMPACT_ATOMS: atom_id res chain seq x y z
N MET A 1 10.84 -12.82 14.18
CA MET A 1 9.57 -13.53 13.98
C MET A 1 8.59 -12.74 13.11
N HIS A 2 8.42 -11.44 13.36
CA HIS A 2 7.46 -10.58 12.64
C HIS A 2 7.78 -10.32 11.16
N LEU A 3 9.06 -10.11 10.79
CA LEU A 3 9.44 -9.82 9.40
C LEU A 3 9.36 -11.05 8.48
N ASN A 4 9.49 -12.27 9.02
CA ASN A 4 9.39 -13.49 8.23
C ASN A 4 7.96 -13.67 7.69
N ALA A 5 6.95 -13.33 8.49
CA ALA A 5 5.55 -13.35 8.04
C ALA A 5 5.30 -12.37 6.89
N LEU A 6 5.89 -11.16 6.95
CA LEU A 6 5.82 -10.20 5.84
C LEU A 6 6.50 -10.77 4.58
N ILE A 7 7.69 -11.36 4.73
CA ILE A 7 8.42 -11.96 3.61
C ILE A 7 7.60 -13.09 2.97
N ASP A 8 6.93 -13.92 3.77
CA ASP A 8 6.10 -15.01 3.26
C ASP A 8 4.87 -14.50 2.52
N ASP A 9 4.21 -13.43 3.01
CA ASP A 9 3.14 -12.76 2.27
C ASP A 9 3.67 -12.14 0.95
N LEU A 10 4.84 -11.47 0.98
CA LEU A 10 5.47 -10.89 -0.22
C LEU A 10 5.85 -11.95 -1.27
N LYS A 11 6.19 -13.18 -0.86
CA LYS A 11 6.48 -14.29 -1.80
C LYS A 11 5.26 -14.73 -2.59
N THR A 12 4.05 -14.41 -2.15
CA THR A 12 2.82 -14.75 -2.89
C THR A 12 2.61 -13.87 -4.13
N ILE A 13 3.29 -12.73 -4.21
CA ILE A 13 3.18 -11.80 -5.33
C ILE A 13 3.85 -12.44 -6.57
N PRO A 14 3.15 -12.54 -7.70
CA PRO A 14 3.69 -13.12 -8.92
C PRO A 14 4.95 -12.39 -9.40
N ASP A 15 6.00 -13.16 -9.72
CA ASP A 15 7.21 -12.57 -10.28
C ASP A 15 7.07 -12.36 -11.79
N TRP A 16 6.88 -11.11 -12.19
CA TRP A 16 6.75 -10.68 -13.59
C TRP A 16 7.99 -10.99 -14.43
N ARG A 17 9.13 -11.30 -13.80
CA ARG A 17 10.39 -11.67 -14.47
C ARG A 17 10.43 -13.14 -14.86
N ARG A 18 9.46 -13.97 -14.44
CA ARG A 18 9.41 -15.40 -14.82
C ARG A 18 9.35 -15.51 -16.35
N GLY A 19 10.30 -16.26 -16.92
CA GLY A 19 10.45 -16.41 -18.38
C GLY A 19 11.37 -15.37 -19.05
N GLN A 20 11.91 -14.42 -18.29
CA GLN A 20 12.98 -13.53 -18.74
C GLN A 20 14.36 -14.08 -18.36
N GLN A 21 15.42 -13.31 -18.62
CA GLN A 21 16.78 -13.66 -18.23
C GLN A 21 16.86 -13.95 -16.72
N PRO A 22 17.70 -14.92 -16.31
CA PRO A 22 17.91 -15.23 -14.89
C PRO A 22 18.33 -13.96 -14.13
N VAL A 23 17.72 -13.73 -12.97
CA VAL A 23 18.09 -12.62 -12.08
C VAL A 23 18.60 -13.19 -10.77
N ASP A 24 19.72 -12.67 -10.29
CA ASP A 24 20.45 -13.18 -9.11
C ASP A 24 19.79 -12.88 -7.76
N TYR A 25 18.54 -12.39 -7.76
CA TYR A 25 17.80 -12.11 -6.54
C TYR A 25 16.29 -12.31 -6.68
N PRO A 26 15.65 -12.82 -5.61
CA PRO A 26 14.21 -13.07 -5.60
C PRO A 26 13.41 -11.77 -5.51
N LEU A 27 12.20 -11.74 -6.09
CA LEU A 27 11.37 -10.54 -6.12
C LEU A 27 11.01 -10.05 -4.72
N TRP A 28 10.74 -10.94 -3.78
CA TRP A 28 10.41 -10.55 -2.39
C TRP A 28 11.51 -9.68 -1.76
N SER A 29 12.78 -9.87 -2.15
CA SER A 29 13.89 -9.06 -1.64
C SER A 29 13.82 -7.61 -2.13
N LEU A 30 13.47 -7.40 -3.40
CA LEU A 30 13.22 -6.08 -3.97
C LEU A 30 12.05 -5.39 -3.27
N LEU A 31 10.95 -6.13 -3.09
CA LEU A 31 9.74 -5.60 -2.45
C LEU A 31 9.99 -5.23 -0.99
N LEU A 32 10.65 -6.11 -0.22
CA LEU A 32 11.05 -5.82 1.16
C LEU A 32 11.92 -4.57 1.23
N MET A 33 12.92 -4.46 0.36
CA MET A 33 13.81 -3.30 0.34
C MET A 33 13.10 -2.02 -0.07
N SER A 34 12.09 -2.10 -0.95
CA SER A 34 11.26 -0.95 -1.30
C SER A 34 10.43 -0.44 -0.12
N LEU A 35 9.87 -1.35 0.69
CA LEU A 35 9.15 -1.01 1.92
C LEU A 35 10.09 -0.39 2.95
N LEU A 36 11.25 -1.02 3.22
CA LEU A 36 12.25 -0.49 4.15
C LEU A 36 12.77 0.89 3.73
N SER A 37 12.97 1.08 2.43
CA SER A 37 13.34 2.37 1.84
C SER A 37 12.29 3.44 2.14
N ALA A 38 11.01 3.15 1.84
CA ALA A 38 9.92 4.08 2.07
C ALA A 38 9.77 4.41 3.57
N MET A 39 9.85 3.42 4.44
CA MET A 39 9.82 3.59 5.90
C MET A 39 11.02 4.39 6.43
N SER A 40 12.15 4.37 5.71
CA SER A 40 13.34 5.16 6.03
C SER A 40 13.31 6.56 5.41
N GLY A 41 12.20 6.98 4.79
CA GLY A 41 12.03 8.30 4.16
C GLY A 41 12.52 8.39 2.71
N TYR A 42 12.99 7.30 2.11
CA TYR A 42 13.44 7.25 0.72
C TYR A 42 12.27 6.82 -0.20
N THR A 43 11.41 7.78 -0.54
CA THR A 43 10.15 7.53 -1.29
C THR A 43 10.27 7.71 -2.80
N SER A 44 11.36 8.31 -3.30
CA SER A 44 11.60 8.43 -4.74
C SER A 44 12.30 7.18 -5.31
N LEU A 45 12.12 6.89 -6.60
CA LEU A 45 12.81 5.75 -7.25
C LEU A 45 14.34 5.84 -7.14
N ARG A 46 14.90 7.06 -7.23
CA ARG A 46 16.34 7.29 -7.04
C ARG A 46 16.74 7.06 -5.59
N GLY A 47 16.01 7.65 -4.64
CA GLY A 47 16.27 7.44 -3.23
C GLY A 47 16.18 5.96 -2.83
N MET A 48 15.23 5.22 -3.41
CA MET A 48 15.11 3.79 -3.20
C MET A 48 16.28 3.00 -3.77
N SER A 49 16.75 3.37 -4.97
CA SER A 49 17.98 2.80 -5.53
C SER A 49 19.18 3.08 -4.64
N ASP A 50 19.34 4.31 -4.14
CA ASP A 50 20.44 4.69 -3.26
C ASP A 50 20.38 3.94 -1.92
N PHE A 51 19.17 3.76 -1.36
CA PHE A 51 18.94 2.98 -0.15
C PHE A 51 19.31 1.51 -0.37
N MET A 52 18.88 0.92 -1.50
CA MET A 52 19.23 -0.44 -1.87
C MET A 52 20.73 -0.62 -2.03
N GLU A 53 21.42 0.29 -2.73
CA GLU A 53 22.87 0.22 -2.92
C GLU A 53 23.63 0.15 -1.58
N ARG A 54 23.19 0.91 -0.58
CA ARG A 54 23.82 0.98 0.75
C ARG A 54 23.48 -0.20 1.65
N HIS A 55 22.23 -0.66 1.64
CA HIS A 55 21.71 -1.56 2.67
C HIS A 55 21.40 -2.98 2.19
N TYR A 56 21.33 -3.23 0.87
CA TYR A 56 20.86 -4.51 0.33
C TYR A 56 21.63 -5.72 0.86
N ARG A 57 22.96 -5.70 0.77
CA ARG A 57 23.81 -6.82 1.23
C ARG A 57 23.63 -7.10 2.72
N HIS A 58 23.56 -6.05 3.53
CA HIS A 58 23.40 -6.20 4.97
C HIS A 58 22.03 -6.80 5.32
N VAL A 59 20.95 -6.28 4.73
CA VAL A 59 19.60 -6.79 4.97
C VAL A 59 19.47 -8.25 4.49
N MET A 60 20.00 -8.58 3.32
CA MET A 60 19.96 -9.96 2.80
C MET A 60 20.74 -10.95 3.66
N ALA A 61 21.89 -10.53 4.22
CA ALA A 61 22.67 -11.35 5.15
C ALA A 61 21.87 -11.71 6.42
N LEU A 62 21.00 -10.82 6.91
CA LEU A 62 20.11 -11.11 8.06
C LEU A 62 19.10 -12.23 7.77
N PHE A 63 18.80 -12.49 6.49
CA PHE A 63 17.89 -13.56 6.05
C PHE A 63 18.64 -14.79 5.49
N GLY A 64 19.96 -14.84 5.62
CA GLY A 64 20.76 -15.95 5.09
C GLY A 64 20.80 -16.02 3.56
N VAL A 65 20.56 -14.89 2.88
CA VAL A 65 20.64 -14.79 1.42
C VAL A 65 21.98 -14.20 1.03
N GLU A 66 22.79 -14.96 0.28
CA GLU A 66 24.02 -14.44 -0.31
C GLU A 66 23.70 -13.47 -1.45
N ALA A 67 23.84 -12.18 -1.16
CA ALA A 67 23.60 -11.11 -2.12
C ALA A 67 24.91 -10.70 -2.82
N GLN A 68 25.04 -11.03 -4.11
CA GLN A 68 26.22 -10.64 -4.89
C GLN A 68 26.27 -9.13 -5.14
N SER A 69 25.16 -8.53 -5.59
CA SER A 69 25.08 -7.09 -5.87
C SER A 69 23.69 -6.53 -5.56
N ALA A 70 23.63 -5.22 -5.27
CA ALA A 70 22.38 -4.52 -5.08
C ALA A 70 21.65 -4.34 -6.44
N PRO A 71 20.31 -4.31 -6.44
CA PRO A 71 19.54 -3.99 -7.63
C PRO A 71 19.92 -2.63 -8.22
N GLN A 72 20.09 -2.59 -9.54
CA GLN A 72 20.33 -1.33 -10.26
C GLN A 72 19.05 -0.50 -10.34
N TYR A 73 19.21 0.82 -10.55
CA TYR A 73 18.09 1.74 -10.79
C TYR A 73 17.11 1.26 -11.88
N SER A 74 17.64 0.64 -12.94
CA SER A 74 16.83 0.08 -14.03
C SER A 74 15.89 -1.04 -13.53
N THR A 75 16.33 -1.88 -12.60
CA THR A 75 15.51 -2.90 -11.94
C THR A 75 14.44 -2.26 -11.08
N VAL A 76 14.80 -1.28 -10.23
CA VAL A 76 13.85 -0.57 -9.36
C VAL A 76 12.75 0.11 -10.19
N ARG A 77 13.14 0.74 -11.30
CA ARG A 77 12.18 1.35 -12.24
C ARG A 77 11.28 0.33 -12.92
N ARG A 78 11.79 -0.84 -13.34
CA ARG A 78 10.93 -1.89 -13.91
C ARG A 78 9.99 -2.45 -12.85
N MET A 79 10.48 -2.67 -11.63
CA MET A 79 9.65 -3.12 -10.52
C MET A 79 8.45 -2.17 -10.32
N SER A 80 8.66 -0.85 -10.30
CA SER A 80 7.55 0.11 -10.14
C SER A 80 6.56 0.15 -11.31
N GLN A 81 6.91 -0.41 -12.48
CA GLN A 81 6.06 -0.44 -13.67
C GLN A 81 5.25 -1.72 -13.79
N TRP A 82 5.81 -2.85 -13.33
CA TRP A 82 5.27 -4.19 -13.61
C TRP A 82 4.72 -4.89 -12.37
N VAL A 83 5.10 -4.46 -11.17
CA VAL A 83 4.54 -5.02 -9.93
C VAL A 83 3.14 -4.46 -9.70
N ASP A 84 2.23 -5.34 -9.30
CA ASP A 84 0.91 -4.96 -8.80
C ASP A 84 1.05 -4.27 -7.44
N GLY A 85 0.91 -2.95 -7.43
CA GLY A 85 0.99 -2.12 -6.21
C GLY A 85 -0.14 -2.41 -5.21
N THR A 86 -1.31 -2.82 -5.69
CA THR A 86 -2.45 -3.20 -4.85
C THR A 86 -2.14 -4.49 -4.09
N ALA A 87 -1.55 -5.48 -4.76
CA ALA A 87 -1.11 -6.72 -4.12
C ALA A 87 -0.04 -6.45 -3.03
N VAL A 88 0.92 -5.56 -3.29
CA VAL A 88 1.93 -5.16 -2.29
C VAL A 88 1.27 -4.48 -1.08
N THR A 89 0.34 -3.56 -1.34
CA THR A 89 -0.41 -2.84 -0.31
C THR A 89 -1.15 -3.82 0.61
N HIS A 90 -1.93 -4.75 0.04
CA HIS A 90 -2.65 -5.74 0.82
C HIS A 90 -1.75 -6.69 1.62
N CYS A 91 -0.57 -7.03 1.11
CA CYS A 91 0.40 -7.82 1.87
C CYS A 91 0.88 -7.04 3.11
N PHE A 92 1.17 -5.74 2.94
CA PHE A 92 1.61 -4.89 4.05
C PHE A 92 0.50 -4.63 5.07
N GLU A 93 -0.72 -4.32 4.61
CA GLU A 93 -1.91 -4.12 5.46
C GLU A 93 -2.18 -5.36 6.32
N ARG A 94 -2.23 -6.54 5.70
CA ARG A 94 -2.45 -7.81 6.41
C ARG A 94 -1.36 -8.07 7.44
N TRP A 95 -0.11 -7.81 7.09
CA TRP A 95 0.99 -7.92 8.03
C TRP A 95 0.80 -6.96 9.21
N ALA A 96 0.49 -5.69 8.96
CA ALA A 96 0.30 -4.71 10.02
C ALA A 96 -0.88 -5.05 10.95
N GLN A 97 -2.01 -5.48 10.39
CA GLN A 97 -3.18 -5.92 11.15
C GLN A 97 -2.86 -7.11 12.08
N ARG A 98 -2.14 -8.13 11.58
CA ARG A 98 -1.69 -9.28 12.39
C ARG A 98 -0.81 -8.88 13.58
N HIS A 99 -0.16 -7.73 13.50
CA HIS A 99 0.74 -7.21 14.54
C HIS A 99 0.06 -6.18 15.45
N GLY A 100 -1.27 -6.19 15.48
CA GLY A 100 -2.07 -5.43 16.44
C GLY A 100 -2.16 -3.95 16.11
N ALA A 101 -1.85 -3.54 14.89
CA ALA A 101 -1.78 -2.13 14.56
C ALA A 101 -3.17 -1.43 14.63
N LEU A 102 -4.27 -2.20 14.55
CA LEU A 102 -5.64 -1.71 14.78
C LEU A 102 -6.19 -1.96 16.20
N GLN A 103 -5.41 -2.60 17.09
CA GLN A 103 -5.89 -2.90 18.44
C GLN A 103 -5.91 -1.63 19.30
N GLY A 104 -7.06 -1.37 19.93
CA GLY A 104 -7.23 -0.22 20.84
C GLY A 104 -7.34 1.13 20.13
N VAL A 105 -7.46 1.15 18.81
CA VAL A 105 -7.67 2.37 18.03
C VAL A 105 -8.99 3.02 18.44
N GLN A 106 -8.91 4.29 18.82
CA GLN A 106 -10.07 5.08 19.19
C GLN A 106 -10.74 5.67 17.96
N GLY A 107 -9.95 6.05 16.94
CA GLY A 107 -10.45 6.84 15.82
C GLY A 107 -9.81 6.57 14.48
N ILE A 108 -10.62 6.51 13.43
CA ILE A 108 -10.18 6.35 12.04
C ILE A 108 -10.80 7.46 11.18
N ALA A 109 -9.94 8.22 10.51
CA ALA A 109 -10.33 9.24 9.55
C ALA A 109 -10.19 8.71 8.11
N PHE A 110 -11.16 8.99 7.26
CA PHE A 110 -11.09 8.67 5.84
C PHE A 110 -10.89 9.94 5.04
N ASP A 111 -9.94 9.91 4.10
CA ASP A 111 -9.63 11.04 3.24
C ASP A 111 -9.31 10.55 1.82
N GLY A 112 -9.97 11.16 0.83
CA GLY A 112 -9.75 10.95 -0.59
C GLY A 112 -8.78 11.98 -1.16
N LYS A 113 -7.70 11.51 -1.81
CA LYS A 113 -6.73 12.38 -2.49
C LYS A 113 -6.58 11.98 -3.95
N ALA A 114 -6.81 12.94 -4.84
CA ALA A 114 -6.56 12.78 -6.26
C ALA A 114 -5.05 12.74 -6.55
N LEU A 115 -4.61 11.74 -7.31
CA LEU A 115 -3.22 11.63 -7.73
C LEU A 115 -2.93 12.58 -8.90
N GLY A 116 -1.98 13.48 -8.70
CA GLY A 116 -1.48 14.33 -9.77
C GLY A 116 -0.91 13.53 -10.94
N SER A 117 -0.97 14.10 -12.14
CA SER A 117 -0.46 13.48 -13.37
C SER A 117 -1.11 12.15 -13.77
N THR A 118 -2.29 11.84 -13.22
CA THR A 118 -3.12 10.69 -13.66
C THR A 118 -4.32 11.10 -14.51
N VAL A 119 -4.46 12.40 -14.80
CA VAL A 119 -5.60 12.92 -15.54
C VAL A 119 -5.52 12.56 -17.03
N GLU A 120 -6.57 11.91 -17.51
CA GLU A 120 -6.89 11.74 -18.93
C GLU A 120 -7.92 12.79 -19.35
N ASP A 121 -7.89 13.21 -20.62
CA ASP A 121 -8.76 14.26 -21.17
C ASP A 121 -8.77 15.57 -20.35
N CYS A 122 -7.58 16.09 -20.05
CA CYS A 122 -7.39 17.25 -19.14
C CYS A 122 -8.15 18.53 -19.54
N HIS A 123 -8.54 18.67 -20.81
CA HIS A 123 -9.29 19.83 -21.32
C HIS A 123 -10.76 19.52 -21.66
N GLY A 124 -11.18 18.27 -21.56
CA GLY A 124 -12.55 17.86 -21.83
C GLY A 124 -13.42 17.85 -20.58
N ARG A 125 -14.71 17.54 -20.80
CA ARG A 125 -15.71 17.47 -19.73
C ARG A 125 -15.73 16.14 -18.98
N HIS A 126 -15.04 15.13 -19.51
CA HIS A 126 -15.03 13.75 -18.98
C HIS A 126 -13.63 13.37 -18.49
N GLN A 127 -13.01 14.28 -17.73
CA GLN A 127 -11.72 14.02 -17.10
C GLN A 127 -11.79 12.73 -16.29
N ASP A 128 -10.83 11.84 -16.51
CA ASP A 128 -10.63 10.67 -15.67
C ASP A 128 -9.32 10.79 -14.92
N TYR A 129 -9.34 10.56 -13.61
CA TYR A 129 -8.13 10.56 -12.80
C TYR A 129 -8.26 9.55 -11.66
N VAL A 130 -7.11 9.16 -11.11
CA VAL A 130 -7.05 8.22 -10.00
C VAL A 130 -7.19 8.97 -8.68
N THR A 131 -8.08 8.50 -7.82
CA THR A 131 -8.22 8.95 -6.44
C THR A 131 -7.88 7.81 -5.49
N VAL A 132 -7.08 8.10 -4.47
CA VAL A 132 -6.74 7.16 -3.39
C VAL A 132 -7.49 7.58 -2.14
N VAL A 133 -8.24 6.65 -1.55
CA VAL A 133 -8.90 6.84 -0.26
C VAL A 133 -8.11 6.11 0.80
N SER A 134 -7.69 6.83 1.83
CA SER A 134 -6.91 6.28 2.94
C SER A 134 -7.73 6.29 4.22
N ALA A 135 -7.67 5.19 4.97
CA ALA A 135 -8.17 5.08 6.33
C ALA A 135 -7.00 5.32 7.31
N CYS A 136 -6.91 6.51 7.86
CA CYS A 136 -5.84 6.95 8.74
C CYS A 136 -6.25 6.78 10.20
N VAL A 137 -5.44 6.07 10.97
CA VAL A 137 -5.61 5.95 12.42
C VAL A 137 -5.18 7.26 13.06
N HIS A 138 -6.11 7.92 13.75
CA HIS A 138 -5.87 9.23 14.35
C HIS A 138 -4.83 9.20 15.47
N ASP A 139 -4.81 8.12 16.26
CA ASP A 139 -3.98 8.03 17.46
C ASP A 139 -2.48 7.95 17.15
N TYR A 140 -2.11 7.35 16.01
CA TYR A 140 -0.71 7.05 15.66
C TYR A 140 -0.30 7.59 14.28
N GLY A 141 -1.20 8.22 13.53
CA GLY A 141 -0.90 8.89 12.27
C GLY A 141 -0.48 7.96 11.12
N TRP A 142 -0.84 6.68 11.19
CA TRP A 142 -0.50 5.68 10.17
C TRP A 142 -1.76 5.20 9.43
N VAL A 143 -1.59 4.71 8.21
CA VAL A 143 -2.69 4.26 7.33
C VAL A 143 -3.00 2.79 7.61
N ALA A 144 -4.23 2.53 8.06
CA ALA A 144 -4.77 1.20 8.37
C ALA A 144 -5.13 0.39 7.12
N ALA A 145 -5.70 1.07 6.14
CA ALA A 145 -6.13 0.51 4.87
C ALA A 145 -6.21 1.63 3.82
N GLN A 146 -6.00 1.30 2.55
CA GLN A 146 -6.23 2.21 1.44
C GLN A 146 -6.79 1.48 0.22
N ASP A 147 -7.55 2.19 -0.59
CA ASP A 147 -8.04 1.68 -1.87
C ASP A 147 -8.08 2.83 -2.89
N SER A 148 -7.97 2.52 -4.17
CA SER A 148 -7.88 3.51 -5.24
C SER A 148 -8.89 3.24 -6.35
N PHE A 149 -9.38 4.28 -6.98
CA PHE A 149 -10.36 4.18 -8.06
C PHE A 149 -10.14 5.25 -9.13
N THR A 150 -10.62 4.99 -10.35
CA THR A 150 -10.74 6.03 -11.38
C THR A 150 -12.11 6.68 -11.31
N THR A 151 -12.18 7.99 -11.51
CA THR A 151 -13.44 8.74 -11.43
C THR A 151 -14.53 8.29 -12.41
N GLN A 152 -14.16 7.64 -13.51
CA GLN A 152 -15.12 7.05 -14.44
C GLN A 152 -15.67 5.68 -13.99
N SER A 153 -14.92 4.92 -13.19
CA SER A 153 -15.28 3.56 -12.81
C SER A 153 -16.02 3.48 -11.48
N ASP A 154 -15.70 4.36 -10.54
CA ASP A 154 -16.23 4.30 -9.18
C ASP A 154 -16.27 5.68 -8.52
N ASN A 155 -16.72 5.73 -7.26
CA ASN A 155 -16.76 6.94 -6.45
C ASN A 155 -16.25 6.70 -5.02
N GLU A 156 -15.83 7.79 -4.37
CA GLU A 156 -15.27 7.78 -3.03
C GLU A 156 -16.19 7.12 -1.99
N ILE A 157 -17.50 7.34 -2.08
CA ILE A 157 -18.47 6.79 -1.12
C ILE A 157 -18.47 5.25 -1.17
N ALA A 158 -18.43 4.68 -2.38
CA ALA A 158 -18.36 3.23 -2.55
C ALA A 158 -17.04 2.66 -1.99
N VAL A 159 -15.93 3.38 -2.22
CA VAL A 159 -14.60 2.98 -1.73
C VAL A 159 -14.53 3.03 -0.21
N VAL A 160 -15.02 4.10 0.42
CA VAL A 160 -15.11 4.21 1.89
C VAL A 160 -15.93 3.06 2.46
N ARG A 161 -17.04 2.68 1.84
CA ARG A 161 -17.85 1.53 2.29
C ARG A 161 -17.09 0.21 2.21
N ARG A 162 -16.28 -0.01 1.16
CA ARG A 162 -15.42 -1.19 1.05
C ARG A 162 -14.35 -1.19 2.15
N LEU A 163 -13.71 -0.06 2.38
CA LEU A 163 -12.69 0.08 3.43
C LEU A 163 -13.30 -0.16 4.81
N LEU A 164 -14.46 0.41 5.11
CA LEU A 164 -15.19 0.13 6.35
C LEU A 164 -15.49 -1.36 6.51
N ALA A 165 -15.98 -2.03 5.47
CA ALA A 165 -16.27 -3.46 5.51
C ALA A 165 -15.01 -4.33 5.70
N HIS A 166 -13.84 -3.84 5.29
CA HIS A 166 -12.55 -4.52 5.43
C HIS A 166 -11.88 -4.26 6.79
N LEU A 167 -12.14 -3.11 7.41
CA LEU A 167 -11.60 -2.75 8.71
C LEU A 167 -12.37 -3.48 9.82
N GLU A 168 -11.79 -4.55 10.37
CA GLU A 168 -12.34 -5.28 11.51
C GLU A 168 -12.15 -4.52 12.84
N VAL A 169 -12.71 -3.32 12.94
CA VAL A 169 -12.55 -2.44 14.11
C VAL A 169 -13.88 -2.25 14.83
N GLN A 170 -13.88 -2.48 16.15
CA GLN A 170 -15.04 -2.31 17.02
C GLN A 170 -14.81 -1.15 17.99
N GLY A 171 -15.85 -0.37 18.28
CA GLY A 171 -15.79 0.70 19.27
C GLY A 171 -14.95 1.92 18.89
N ALA A 172 -14.53 2.04 17.62
CA ALA A 172 -13.84 3.22 17.12
C ALA A 172 -14.82 4.24 16.54
N TRP A 173 -14.50 5.53 16.68
CA TRP A 173 -15.18 6.60 15.97
C TRP A 173 -14.63 6.74 14.55
N PHE A 174 -15.51 7.07 13.60
CA PHE A 174 -15.15 7.33 12.21
C PHE A 174 -15.30 8.81 11.89
N ILE A 175 -14.26 9.41 11.30
CA ILE A 175 -14.29 10.77 10.77
C ILE A 175 -14.34 10.70 9.25
N LEU A 176 -15.34 11.38 8.69
CA LEU A 176 -15.65 11.42 7.26
C LEU A 176 -16.06 12.85 6.89
N ASP A 177 -15.80 13.24 5.65
CA ASP A 177 -16.29 14.52 5.11
C ASP A 177 -17.83 14.51 4.95
N ALA A 178 -18.42 15.69 4.86
CA ALA A 178 -19.86 15.92 4.69
C ALA A 178 -20.44 15.22 3.46
N LEU A 179 -19.62 14.92 2.44
CA LEU A 179 -19.99 14.11 1.28
C LEU A 179 -20.60 12.76 1.68
N HIS A 180 -20.17 12.20 2.81
CA HIS A 180 -20.58 10.89 3.32
C HIS A 180 -21.88 10.93 4.14
N CYS A 181 -22.47 12.10 4.37
CA CYS A 181 -23.75 12.27 5.07
C CYS A 181 -24.97 11.87 4.22
N GLN A 182 -24.95 10.67 3.62
CA GLN A 182 -26.07 10.15 2.84
C GLN A 182 -26.86 9.09 3.61
N LYS A 183 -28.16 9.00 3.32
CA LYS A 183 -29.10 8.07 3.98
C LYS A 183 -28.65 6.61 3.93
N ASN A 184 -27.92 6.22 2.88
CA ASN A 184 -27.49 4.84 2.65
C ASN A 184 -25.98 4.64 2.85
N THR A 185 -25.23 5.64 3.35
CA THR A 185 -23.78 5.50 3.55
C THR A 185 -23.45 4.43 4.58
N TYR A 186 -24.28 4.32 5.61
CA TYR A 186 -24.09 3.38 6.70
C TYR A 186 -25.19 2.33 6.64
N GLY A 187 -24.93 1.21 5.97
CA GLY A 187 -25.75 0.01 6.12
C GLY A 187 -25.60 -0.52 7.55
N ASP A 188 -26.68 -0.47 8.31
CA ASP A 188 -26.84 -0.98 9.69
C ASP A 188 -25.60 -0.77 10.59
N CYS A 189 -25.45 0.43 11.15
CA CYS A 189 -24.38 0.81 12.09
C CYS A 189 -24.24 -0.13 13.31
N ARG A 190 -25.22 -0.99 13.57
CA ARG A 190 -25.21 -1.98 14.66
C ARG A 190 -24.08 -3.01 14.57
N LYS A 191 -23.44 -3.17 13.40
CA LYS A 191 -22.28 -4.07 13.24
C LYS A 191 -20.99 -3.52 13.86
N TRP A 192 -20.95 -2.23 14.17
CA TRP A 192 -19.74 -1.51 14.60
C TRP A 192 -19.80 -1.01 16.05
N GLN A 193 -20.92 -1.28 16.75
CA GLN A 193 -21.11 -1.09 18.19
C GLN A 193 -20.57 -2.28 18.96
#